data_AF-A0A800DJY6-F1
#
_entry.id   AF-A0A800DJY6-F1
#
_cell.length_a   1.000
_cell.length_b   1.000
_cell.length_c   1.000
_cell.angle_alpha   90.00
_cell.angle_beta   90.00
_cell.angle_gamma   90.00
#
_symmetry.space_group_name_H-M   'P 1'
#
loop_
_entity.id
_entity.type
_entity.pdbx_description
1 polymer ?
#
loop_
_entity_poly.entity_id
_entity_poly.type
_entity_poly.pdbx_seq_one_letter_code
_entity_poly.pdbx_strand_id
1 'polypeptide(L)'
;DGIEIPSYLKAENPEEMTIVLQHQFEDLVVNEDALWVTLRFNGKPERLRIPFAAVVSFADPSVNFGLQLKMAGEPEGEIELDTSAAQNFDLDTADLNIEQDLPSSSVGKGTGKVIALDAFRKKN
;
A
#
# COMPACT_ATOMS: atom_id res chain seq x y z
N ASP A 1 -15.09 -6.25 11.88
CA ASP A 1 -16.31 -6.48 11.08
C ASP A 1 -16.37 -5.60 9.85
N GLY A 2 -17.01 -6.07 8.78
CA GLY A 2 -17.34 -5.25 7.60
C GLY A 2 -16.41 -5.39 6.38
N ILE A 3 -15.42 -6.29 6.41
CA ILE A 3 -14.62 -6.63 5.22
C ILE A 3 -15.46 -7.54 4.31
N GLU A 4 -15.64 -7.14 3.05
CA GLU A 4 -16.29 -7.98 2.03
C GLU A 4 -15.25 -8.35 0.98
N ILE A 5 -14.81 -9.61 1.03
CA ILE A 5 -13.87 -10.20 0.07
C ILE A 5 -14.32 -11.62 -0.26
N PRO A 6 -14.00 -12.14 -1.46
CA PRO A 6 -14.26 -13.54 -1.81
C PRO A 6 -13.70 -14.53 -0.77
N SER A 7 -14.46 -15.59 -0.51
CA SER A 7 -14.13 -16.57 0.53
C SER A 7 -12.82 -17.30 0.31
N TYR A 8 -12.42 -17.50 -0.95
CA TYR A 8 -11.15 -18.15 -1.29
C TYR A 8 -9.95 -17.26 -0.94
N LEU A 9 -10.01 -15.94 -1.22
CA LEU A 9 -8.96 -15.01 -0.86
C LEU A 9 -8.78 -14.91 0.66
N LYS A 10 -9.90 -14.95 1.41
CA LYS A 10 -9.88 -15.00 2.87
C LYS A 10 -9.30 -16.30 3.42
N ALA A 11 -9.51 -17.43 2.73
CA ALA A 11 -8.97 -18.72 3.14
C ALA A 11 -7.46 -18.82 2.86
N GLU A 12 -6.99 -18.23 1.75
CA GLU A 12 -5.57 -18.18 1.39
C GLU A 12 -4.79 -17.21 2.29
N ASN A 13 -5.43 -16.12 2.71
CA ASN A 13 -4.83 -15.07 3.55
C ASN A 13 -5.71 -14.82 4.78
N PRO A 14 -5.66 -15.72 5.79
CA PRO A 14 -6.57 -15.65 6.94
C PRO A 14 -6.20 -14.55 7.95
N GLU A 15 -4.94 -14.12 7.98
CA GLU A 15 -4.41 -13.19 8.98
C GLU A 15 -4.34 -11.77 8.42
N GLU A 16 -3.54 -11.56 7.38
CA GLU A 16 -3.34 -10.26 6.73
C GLU A 16 -3.33 -10.43 5.21
N MET A 17 -3.84 -9.43 4.48
CA MET A 17 -3.86 -9.40 3.03
C MET A 17 -3.33 -8.06 2.52
N THR A 18 -2.29 -8.12 1.70
CA THR A 18 -1.75 -6.95 1.01
C THR A 18 -2.33 -6.89 -0.39
N ILE A 19 -2.99 -5.77 -0.71
CA ILE A 19 -3.44 -5.47 -2.07
C ILE A 19 -2.60 -4.35 -2.66
N VAL A 20 -2.31 -4.46 -3.96
CA VAL A 20 -1.46 -3.51 -4.68
C VAL A 20 -2.32 -2.77 -5.68
N LEU A 21 -2.49 -1.46 -5.48
CA LEU A 21 -3.28 -0.60 -6.35
C LEU A 21 -2.39 -0.02 -7.45
N GLN A 22 -1.94 -0.87 -8.38
CA GLN A 22 -1.11 -0.46 -9.51
C GLN A 22 -1.66 -0.97 -10.82
N HIS A 23 -1.65 -0.10 -11.85
CA HIS A 23 -1.94 -0.33 -13.27
C HIS A 23 -3.30 -0.96 -13.64
N GLN A 24 -3.88 -1.81 -12.79
CA GLN A 24 -5.00 -2.70 -13.07
C GLN A 24 -5.97 -2.72 -11.87
N PHE A 25 -6.52 -1.56 -11.54
CA PHE A 25 -7.67 -1.44 -10.65
C PHE A 25 -8.79 -0.69 -11.37
N GLU A 26 -10.02 -1.03 -11.04
CA GLU A 26 -11.23 -0.43 -11.59
C GLU A 26 -12.19 -0.05 -10.45
N ASP A 27 -13.11 0.88 -10.71
CA ASP A 27 -14.17 1.28 -9.76
C ASP A 27 -13.68 1.61 -8.33
N LEU A 28 -12.54 2.30 -8.21
CA LEU A 28 -12.07 2.78 -6.92
C LEU A 28 -13.03 3.86 -6.39
N VAL A 29 -13.78 3.51 -5.35
CA VAL A 29 -14.68 4.41 -4.63
C VAL A 29 -14.21 4.52 -3.20
N VAL A 30 -14.00 5.74 -2.73
CA VAL A 30 -13.56 6.00 -1.36
C VAL A 30 -14.59 6.87 -0.67
N ASN A 31 -15.13 6.37 0.45
CA ASN A 31 -16.03 7.13 1.32
C ASN A 31 -15.31 7.43 2.64
N GLU A 32 -16.02 7.95 3.64
CA GLU A 32 -15.43 8.28 4.95
C GLU A 32 -15.02 7.04 5.76
N ASP A 33 -15.75 5.93 5.65
CA ASP A 33 -15.55 4.75 6.50
C ASP A 33 -14.80 3.59 5.82
N ALA A 34 -14.82 3.55 4.48
CA ALA A 34 -14.34 2.41 3.72
C ALA A 34 -13.96 2.80 2.29
N LEU A 35 -13.16 1.92 1.68
CA LEU A 35 -12.87 1.93 0.26
C LEU A 35 -13.45 0.69 -0.42
N TRP A 36 -13.84 0.86 -1.68
CA TRP A 36 -14.25 -0.20 -2.58
C TRP A 36 -13.35 -0.16 -3.80
N VAL A 37 -12.93 -1.33 -4.28
CA VAL A 37 -12.10 -1.44 -5.48
C VAL A 37 -12.38 -2.77 -6.17
N THR A 38 -12.32 -2.75 -7.50
CA THR A 38 -12.34 -3.97 -8.31
C THR A 38 -10.91 -4.30 -8.73
N LEU A 39 -10.44 -5.49 -8.35
CA LEU A 39 -9.12 -6.03 -8.70
C LEU A 39 -9.28 -7.37 -9.42
N ARG A 40 -8.27 -7.76 -10.20
CA ARG A 40 -8.28 -9.05 -10.90
C ARG A 40 -7.51 -10.11 -10.10
N PHE A 41 -8.19 -11.17 -9.71
CA PHE A 41 -7.58 -12.35 -9.11
C PHE A 41 -7.76 -13.54 -10.03
N ASN A 42 -6.67 -14.24 -10.38
CA ASN A 42 -6.70 -15.37 -11.32
C ASN A 42 -7.44 -15.04 -12.64
N GLY A 43 -7.26 -13.80 -13.13
CA GLY A 43 -7.90 -13.31 -14.36
C GLY A 43 -9.40 -12.94 -14.24
N LYS A 44 -10.00 -13.05 -13.04
CA LYS A 44 -11.40 -12.68 -12.78
C LYS A 44 -11.48 -11.37 -12.00
N PRO A 45 -12.34 -10.42 -12.40
CA PRO A 45 -12.58 -9.21 -11.63
C PRO A 45 -13.36 -9.55 -10.36
N GLU A 46 -12.85 -9.11 -9.21
CA GLU A 46 -13.48 -9.27 -7.91
C GLU A 46 -13.57 -7.90 -7.24
N ARG A 47 -14.72 -7.63 -6.65
CA ARG A 47 -14.96 -6.38 -5.93
C ARG A 47 -14.70 -6.60 -4.44
N LEU A 48 -13.87 -5.72 -3.88
CA LEU A 48 -13.50 -5.73 -2.47
C LEU A 48 -14.12 -4.52 -1.78
N ARG A 49 -14.59 -4.71 -0.54
CA ARG A 49 -14.93 -3.64 0.41
C ARG A 49 -14.00 -3.73 1.61
N ILE A 50 -13.22 -2.66 1.83
CA ILE A 50 -12.22 -2.60 2.89
C ILE A 50 -12.53 -1.39 3.77
N PRO A 51 -13.06 -1.59 5.00
CA PRO A 51 -13.18 -0.54 5.99
C PRO A 51 -11.80 0.00 6.38
N PHE A 52 -11.67 1.31 6.61
CA PHE A 52 -10.38 1.89 7.02
C PHE A 52 -9.89 1.38 8.37
N ALA A 53 -10.81 1.04 9.27
CA ALA A 53 -10.48 0.43 10.56
C ALA A 53 -9.82 -0.97 10.42
N ALA A 54 -9.87 -1.59 9.24
CA ALA A 54 -9.23 -2.86 8.96
C ALA A 54 -7.86 -2.73 8.28
N VAL A 55 -7.42 -1.51 7.93
CA VAL A 55 -6.12 -1.27 7.29
C VAL A 55 -5.03 -1.31 8.35
N VAL A 56 -4.11 -2.26 8.23
CA VAL A 56 -2.97 -2.46 9.14
C VAL A 56 -1.70 -1.78 8.66
N SER A 57 -1.52 -1.66 7.34
CA SER A 57 -0.35 -1.03 6.75
C SER A 57 -0.73 -0.36 5.43
N PHE A 58 0.00 0.72 5.11
CA PHE A 58 -0.09 1.43 3.85
C PHE A 58 1.31 1.80 3.40
N ALA A 59 1.63 1.56 2.12
CA ALA A 59 2.91 1.91 1.54
C ALA A 59 2.71 2.60 0.19
N ASP A 60 3.44 3.71 -0.02
CA ASP A 60 3.57 4.41 -1.29
C ASP A 60 5.06 4.46 -1.71
N PRO A 61 5.49 3.57 -2.62
CA PRO A 61 6.86 3.52 -3.12
C PRO A 61 7.30 4.79 -3.85
N SER A 62 6.36 5.54 -4.46
CA SER A 62 6.67 6.71 -5.30
C SER A 62 7.37 7.82 -4.52
N VAL A 63 7.09 7.89 -3.22
CA VAL A 63 7.65 8.87 -2.29
C VAL A 63 8.39 8.20 -1.12
N ASN A 64 8.66 6.89 -1.21
CA ASN A 64 9.28 6.07 -0.16
C ASN A 64 8.61 6.26 1.21
N PHE A 65 7.28 6.15 1.23
CA PHE A 65 6.45 6.39 2.40
C PHE A 65 5.75 5.11 2.85
N GLY A 66 5.68 4.89 4.17
CA GLY A 66 5.00 3.76 4.78
C GLY A 66 4.34 4.18 6.09
N LEU A 67 3.17 3.62 6.37
CA LEU A 67 2.41 3.77 7.60
C LEU A 67 2.07 2.38 8.12
N GLN A 68 2.38 2.10 9.38
CA GLN A 68 1.84 0.96 10.10
C GLN A 68 0.77 1.48 11.06
N LEU A 69 -0.46 1.00 10.90
CA LEU A 69 -1.59 1.37 11.75
C LEU A 69 -1.78 0.27 12.79
N LYS A 70 -1.75 0.63 14.07
CA LYS A 70 -2.05 -0.31 15.17
C LYS A 70 -3.56 -0.56 15.19
N MET A 71 -3.96 -1.82 15.35
CA MET A 71 -5.38 -2.14 15.54
C MET A 71 -5.90 -1.50 16.83
N ALA A 72 -7.12 -0.99 16.80
CA ALA A 72 -7.77 -0.40 17.97
C ALA A 72 -7.88 -1.44 19.10
N GLY A 73 -6.96 -1.38 20.07
CA GLY A 73 -6.82 -2.37 21.14
C GLY A 73 -5.41 -2.49 21.71
N GLU A 74 -4.38 -2.04 20.98
CA GLU A 74 -3.02 -1.93 21.52
C GLU A 74 -2.81 -0.61 22.29
N PRO A 75 -2.02 -0.62 23.38
CA PRO A 75 -1.75 0.59 24.16
C PRO A 75 -1.11 1.66 23.27
N GLU A 76 -1.54 2.91 23.48
CA GLU A 76 -1.05 4.12 22.80
C GLU A 76 0.44 4.37 23.11
N GLY A 77 1.32 3.57 22.52
CA GLY A 77 2.75 3.79 22.47
C GLY A 77 3.11 4.60 21.23
N GLU A 78 4.05 5.53 21.40
CA GLU A 78 4.59 6.47 20.42
C GLU A 78 4.59 5.93 18.98
N ILE A 79 4.07 6.74 18.05
CA ILE A 79 4.00 6.42 16.62
C ILE A 79 5.41 6.59 16.05
N GLU A 80 6.23 5.54 16.05
CA GLU A 80 7.49 5.55 15.32
C GLU A 80 7.18 5.36 13.83
N LEU A 81 7.46 6.40 13.02
CA LEU A 81 7.47 6.28 11.56
C LEU A 81 8.65 5.39 11.17
N ASP A 82 8.39 4.09 10.98
CA ASP A 82 9.39 3.18 10.43
C ASP A 82 9.44 3.31 8.89
N THR A 83 10.48 3.99 8.41
CA THR A 83 10.74 4.18 6.98
C THR A 83 11.30 2.94 6.28
N SER A 84 11.46 1.82 7.00
CA SER A 84 11.98 0.57 6.44
C SER A 84 10.91 -0.22 5.67
N ALA A 85 9.62 -0.06 6.00
CA ALA A 85 8.51 -0.70 5.30
C ALA A 85 8.42 -0.26 3.83
N ALA A 86 8.78 0.98 3.52
CA ALA A 86 8.75 1.51 2.15
C ALA A 86 9.89 0.98 1.26
N GLN A 87 10.99 0.48 1.86
CA GLN A 87 12.18 0.04 1.12
C GLN A 87 12.12 -1.43 0.67
N ASN A 88 11.20 -2.22 1.22
CA ASN A 88 11.08 -3.66 0.90
C ASN A 88 9.97 -3.97 -0.11
N PHE A 89 9.17 -2.98 -0.54
CA PHE A 89 8.26 -3.13 -1.67
C PHE A 89 9.02 -2.86 -2.96
N ASP A 90 9.87 -3.82 -3.32
CA ASP A 90 10.54 -3.84 -4.61
C ASP A 90 9.48 -4.16 -5.70
N LEU A 91 9.01 -3.12 -6.37
CA LEU A 91 8.02 -3.19 -7.44
C LEU A 91 8.47 -4.04 -8.63
N ASP A 92 9.76 -4.41 -8.67
CA ASP A 92 10.40 -5.16 -9.74
C ASP A 92 10.26 -6.69 -9.58
N THR A 93 9.79 -7.20 -8.43
CA THR A 93 9.67 -8.67 -8.19
C THR A 93 8.26 -9.24 -8.42
N ALA A 94 7.28 -8.43 -8.81
CA ALA A 94 6.01 -8.93 -9.32
C ALA A 94 6.19 -9.33 -10.80
N ASP A 95 6.94 -10.39 -11.03
CA ASP A 95 7.08 -11.07 -12.32
C ASP A 95 5.74 -11.74 -12.71
N LEU A 96 4.77 -10.91 -13.10
CA LEU A 96 3.76 -11.29 -14.06
C LEU A 96 4.40 -11.11 -15.43
N ASN A 97 4.94 -12.21 -15.96
CA ASN A 97 5.50 -12.36 -17.30
C ASN A 97 4.63 -11.68 -18.38
N ILE A 98 4.88 -10.40 -18.64
CA ILE A 98 4.40 -9.67 -19.81
C ILE A 98 5.64 -9.34 -20.64
N GLU A 99 5.99 -10.25 -21.54
CA GLU A 99 6.94 -10.01 -22.63
C GLU A 99 6.41 -8.86 -23.51
N GLN A 100 6.98 -7.65 -23.41
CA GLN A 100 7.06 -6.69 -24.52
C GLN A 100 8.30 -5.77 -24.40
N ASP A 101 9.34 -6.17 -25.11
CA ASP A 101 10.29 -5.42 -25.96
C ASP A 101 10.47 -3.88 -25.80
N LEU A 102 11.75 -3.46 -25.81
CA LEU A 102 12.39 -2.12 -26.03
C LEU A 102 13.00 -1.34 -24.81
N PRO A 103 14.10 -0.58 -25.04
CA PRO A 103 15.38 -0.83 -24.35
C PRO A 103 15.78 0.18 -23.25
N SER A 104 16.75 -0.26 -22.43
CA SER A 104 17.47 0.47 -21.38
C SER A 104 17.94 1.88 -21.74
N SER A 105 17.83 2.80 -20.78
CA SER A 105 18.83 3.85 -20.57
C SER A 105 18.99 4.18 -19.09
N SER A 106 20.25 4.41 -18.75
CA SER A 106 20.85 4.32 -17.43
C SER A 106 20.96 5.68 -16.72
N VAL A 107 21.30 5.59 -15.42
CA VAL A 107 21.98 6.58 -14.57
C VAL A 107 21.10 7.49 -13.70
N GLY A 108 21.33 7.42 -12.38
CA GLY A 108 21.00 8.52 -11.48
C GLY A 108 21.00 8.20 -9.98
N LYS A 109 22.15 7.80 -9.42
CA LYS A 109 22.35 7.68 -7.96
C LYS A 109 22.24 9.07 -7.32
N GLY A 110 21.05 9.44 -6.83
CA GLY A 110 20.78 10.74 -6.21
C GLY A 110 20.40 10.58 -4.74
N THR A 111 21.25 11.04 -3.84
CA THR A 111 21.04 11.05 -2.39
C THR A 111 19.88 11.97 -2.02
N GLY A 112 18.71 11.37 -1.78
CA GLY A 112 17.52 12.06 -1.27
C GLY A 112 17.71 12.52 0.16
N LYS A 113 18.06 13.79 0.34
CA LYS A 113 18.14 14.44 1.66
C LYS A 113 16.73 14.65 2.21
N VAL A 114 16.37 13.86 3.22
CA VAL A 114 15.11 14.00 3.98
C VAL A 114 15.16 15.30 4.78
N ILE A 115 14.27 16.24 4.49
CA ILE A 115 14.06 17.44 5.31
C ILE A 115 12.83 17.16 6.17
N ALA A 116 13.03 16.96 7.47
CA ALA A 116 11.94 16.81 8.42
C ALA A 116 11.09 18.09 8.46
N LEU A 117 9.77 17.93 8.47
CA LEU A 117 8.74 18.98 8.46
C LEU A 117 8.83 19.96 9.66
N ASP A 118 9.70 19.66 10.64
CA ASP A 118 10.04 20.52 11.78
C ASP A 118 10.76 21.82 11.37
N ALA A 119 11.40 21.84 10.19
CA ALA A 119 12.10 23.01 9.67
C ALA A 119 11.18 24.21 9.33
N PHE A 120 9.85 24.03 9.36
CA PHE A 120 8.87 25.08 9.06
C PHE A 120 8.21 25.72 10.29
N ARG A 121 8.50 25.24 11.52
CA ARG A 121 7.87 25.74 12.75
C ARG A 121 8.78 26.60 13.64
N LYS A 122 9.42 27.62 13.05
CA LYS A 122 9.80 28.88 13.73
C LYS A 122 10.39 29.82 12.68
N LYS A 123 9.90 31.04 12.51
CA LYS A 123 9.95 32.11 13.52
C LYS A 123 9.05 33.28 13.09
N ASN A 124 8.04 33.59 13.91
CA ASN A 124 7.81 34.96 14.37
C ASN A 124 8.40 35.03 15.78
#